data_AF-A0A977KUA3-F1
#
_entry.id   AF-A0A977KUA3-F1
#
_cell.length_a   1.000
_cell.length_b   1.000
_cell.length_c   1.000
_cell.angle_alpha   90.00
_cell.angle_beta   90.00
_cell.angle_gamma   90.00
#
_symmetry.space_group_name_H-M   'P 1'
#
loop_
_entity.id
_entity.type
_entity.pdbx_description
1 polymer ?
#
loop_
_entity_poly.entity_id
_entity_poly.type
_entity_poly.pdbx_seq_one_letter_code
_entity_poly.pdbx_strand_id
1 'polypeptide(L)'
;MTALITPPTLTESTSLDLLQNLQKVAISIPLSTASLGTAETKTILTSYVKQGQAKPPILLLHGFDSSVLEFRRLLPQLADHRQTWAIDLLGLANPPLAARWMFPPLDRWATNFLANPQIRQRISRAAYHDPTFASVDAQTCTSLHLNCDRWRESKI
;
A
#
# COMPACT_ATOMS: atom_id res chain seq x y z
N MET A 1 -22.22 -16.32 -8.14
CA MET A 1 -21.44 -16.99 -7.07
C MET A 1 -20.07 -16.34 -7.02
N THR A 2 -19.98 -15.22 -6.29
CA THR A 2 -18.73 -14.45 -6.16
C THR A 2 -17.91 -15.14 -5.10
N ALA A 3 -16.79 -15.76 -5.49
CA ALA A 3 -15.83 -16.29 -4.52
C ALA A 3 -15.31 -15.11 -3.71
N LEU A 4 -15.84 -14.95 -2.50
CA LEU A 4 -15.20 -14.17 -1.45
C LEU A 4 -13.89 -14.91 -1.17
N ILE A 5 -12.80 -14.44 -1.78
CA ILE A 5 -11.46 -14.79 -1.32
C ILE A 5 -11.40 -14.16 0.07
N THR A 6 -11.73 -14.93 1.11
CA THR A 6 -11.39 -14.58 2.49
C THR A 6 -9.90 -14.27 2.47
N PRO A 7 -9.47 -13.03 2.83
CA PRO A 7 -8.06 -12.76 2.95
C PRO A 7 -7.48 -13.82 3.90
N PRO A 8 -6.31 -14.41 3.60
CA PRO A 8 -5.67 -15.32 4.54
C PRO A 8 -5.61 -14.62 5.90
N THR A 9 -6.13 -15.31 6.92
CA THR A 9 -6.18 -14.77 8.27
C THR A 9 -4.74 -14.47 8.70
N LEU A 10 -4.44 -13.19 8.94
CA LEU A 10 -3.13 -12.79 9.46
C LEU A 10 -2.87 -13.53 10.78
N THR A 11 -1.66 -14.05 10.93
CA THR A 11 -1.28 -14.91 12.06
C THR A 11 -0.17 -14.33 12.93
N GLU A 12 0.65 -13.43 12.39
CA GLU A 12 1.71 -12.78 13.14
C GLU A 12 1.10 -11.71 14.06
N SER A 13 1.50 -11.71 15.34
CA SER A 13 1.07 -10.68 16.29
C SER A 13 1.38 -9.27 15.76
N THR A 14 2.56 -9.06 15.17
CA THR A 14 2.93 -7.78 14.57
C THR A 14 1.97 -7.32 13.48
N SER A 15 1.43 -8.24 12.67
CA SER A 15 0.44 -7.93 11.64
C SER A 15 -0.89 -7.52 12.25
N LEU A 16 -1.35 -8.29 13.23
CA LEU A 16 -2.61 -8.06 13.94
C LEU A 16 -2.57 -6.76 14.74
N ASP A 17 -1.50 -6.52 15.49
CA ASP A 17 -1.30 -5.34 16.31
C ASP A 17 -1.28 -4.07 15.45
N LEU A 18 -0.56 -4.08 14.33
CA LEU A 18 -0.54 -2.91 13.44
C LEU A 18 -1.92 -2.70 12.77
N LEU A 19 -2.61 -3.78 12.39
CA LEU A 19 -3.94 -3.68 11.81
C LEU A 19 -4.96 -3.09 12.80
N GLN A 20 -4.88 -3.44 14.08
CA GLN A 20 -5.73 -2.88 15.14
C GLN A 20 -5.48 -1.38 15.36
N ASN A 21 -4.24 -0.92 15.14
CA ASN A 21 -3.85 0.48 15.25
C ASN A 21 -4.04 1.28 13.94
N LEU A 22 -4.56 0.66 12.88
CA LEU A 22 -4.75 1.30 11.59
C LEU A 22 -5.91 2.29 11.63
N GLN A 23 -5.60 3.53 11.30
CA GLN A 23 -6.55 4.63 11.21
C GLN A 23 -6.77 5.01 9.74
N LYS A 24 -7.91 5.61 9.44
CA LYS A 24 -8.22 6.16 8.12
C LYS A 24 -8.68 7.60 8.24
N VAL A 25 -8.25 8.45 7.32
CA VAL A 25 -8.64 9.86 7.24
C VAL A 25 -8.98 10.24 5.81
N ALA A 26 -10.07 10.98 5.62
CA ALA A 26 -10.42 11.55 4.33
C ALA A 26 -9.58 12.80 4.08
N ILE A 27 -8.79 12.80 3.01
CA ILE A 27 -7.95 13.94 2.60
C ILE A 27 -8.51 14.50 1.30
N SER A 28 -8.87 15.77 1.33
CA SER A 28 -9.31 16.51 0.14
C SER A 28 -8.09 17.07 -0.59
N ILE A 29 -7.84 16.59 -1.80
CA ILE A 29 -6.71 17.03 -2.63
C ILE A 29 -7.24 17.88 -3.79
N PRO A 30 -6.72 19.09 -4.00
CA PRO A 30 -7.04 19.87 -5.20
C PRO A 30 -6.38 19.21 -6.41
N LEU A 31 -7.18 18.83 -7.41
CA LEU A 31 -6.66 18.39 -8.70
C LEU A 31 -6.36 19.63 -9.53
N SER A 32 -5.07 19.87 -9.79
CA SER A 32 -4.65 20.84 -10.80
C SER A 32 -4.83 20.19 -12.17
N THR A 33 -6.04 20.24 -12.72
CA THR A 33 -6.21 20.02 -14.16
C THR A 33 -5.81 21.31 -14.86
N ALA A 34 -4.55 21.40 -15.28
CA ALA A 34 -4.00 22.57 -15.99
C ALA A 34 -4.73 22.92 -17.32
N SER A 35 -5.81 22.21 -17.69
CA SER A 35 -6.51 22.36 -18.96
C SER A 35 -8.01 22.67 -18.88
N LEU A 36 -8.64 22.65 -17.71
CA LEU A 36 -10.03 23.10 -17.52
C LEU A 36 -10.08 23.96 -16.26
N GLY A 37 -10.52 25.21 -16.38
CA GLY A 37 -10.52 26.23 -15.32
C GLY A 37 -11.45 25.98 -14.13
N THR A 38 -11.71 24.72 -13.79
CA THR A 38 -12.49 24.27 -12.64
C THR A 38 -11.57 23.55 -11.67
N ALA A 39 -11.41 24.09 -10.45
CA ALA A 39 -10.68 23.40 -9.39
C ALA A 39 -11.50 22.21 -8.88
N GLU A 40 -11.26 21.02 -9.44
CA GLU A 40 -11.89 19.80 -8.96
C GLU A 40 -11.19 19.31 -7.69
N THR A 41 -11.93 19.01 -6.63
CA THR A 41 -11.37 18.46 -5.40
C THR A 41 -11.69 16.98 -5.33
N LYS A 42 -10.67 16.13 -5.23
CA LYS A 42 -10.84 14.69 -5.03
C LYS A 42 -10.60 14.34 -3.58
N THR A 43 -11.60 13.74 -2.94
CA THR A 43 -11.47 13.20 -1.59
C THR A 43 -10.89 11.79 -1.67
N ILE A 44 -9.84 11.54 -0.90
CA ILE A 44 -9.12 10.26 -0.87
C ILE A 44 -9.08 9.75 0.57
N LEU A 45 -9.64 8.55 0.79
CA LEU A 45 -9.60 7.89 2.09
C LEU A 45 -8.21 7.26 2.29
N THR A 46 -7.38 7.89 3.12
CA THR A 46 -5.98 7.53 3.35
C THR A 46 -5.82 6.77 4.65
N SER A 47 -5.22 5.57 4.61
CA SER A 47 -4.87 4.83 5.82
C SER A 47 -3.54 5.31 6.37
N TYR A 48 -3.42 5.32 7.69
CA TYR A 48 -2.16 5.60 8.38
C TYR A 48 -2.10 4.90 9.74
N VAL A 49 -0.90 4.78 10.27
CA VAL A 49 -0.62 4.36 11.65
C VAL A 49 0.32 5.39 12.26
N LYS A 50 0.06 5.78 13.50
CA LYS A 50 0.92 6.66 14.28
C LYS A 50 1.19 6.02 15.64
N GLN A 51 2.46 5.87 15.99
CA GLN A 51 2.88 5.42 17.32
C GLN A 51 4.03 6.29 17.85
N GLY A 52 4.25 6.26 19.17
CA GLY A 52 5.28 7.07 19.82
C GLY A 52 4.93 8.57 19.89
N GLN A 53 5.70 9.32 20.69
CA GLN A 53 5.44 10.75 20.96
C GLN A 53 6.68 11.65 20.88
N ALA A 54 7.89 11.10 20.94
CA ALA A 54 9.14 11.87 20.94
C ALA A 54 9.46 12.52 19.59
N LYS A 55 10.19 13.63 19.59
CA LYS A 55 10.54 14.42 18.39
C LYS A 55 12.02 14.24 17.98
N PRO A 56 12.39 14.57 16.72
CA PRO A 56 11.52 14.79 15.56
C PRO A 56 10.78 13.50 15.12
N PRO A 57 9.63 13.64 14.42
CA PRO A 57 8.90 12.49 13.93
C PRO A 57 9.62 11.82 12.74
N ILE A 58 9.42 10.51 12.60
CA ILE A 58 9.80 9.72 11.43
C ILE A 58 8.56 9.46 10.58
N LEU A 59 8.66 9.64 9.26
CA LEU A 59 7.63 9.27 8.29
C LEU A 59 8.12 8.08 7.45
N LEU A 60 7.31 7.02 7.41
CA LEU A 60 7.55 5.80 6.65
C LEU A 60 6.60 5.77 5.44
N LEU A 61 7.19 5.61 4.26
CA LEU A 61 6.49 5.56 2.97
C LEU A 61 6.85 4.25 2.28
N HIS A 62 5.84 3.45 1.94
CA HIS A 62 6.05 2.17 1.28
C HIS A 62 6.39 2.35 -0.21
N GLY A 63 6.98 1.32 -0.80
CA GLY A 63 7.31 1.29 -2.23
C GLY A 63 6.12 0.96 -3.13
N PHE A 64 6.40 0.74 -4.41
CA PHE A 64 5.41 0.31 -5.39
C PHE A 64 4.73 -1.02 -4.99
N ASP A 65 3.42 -1.12 -5.23
CA ASP A 65 2.63 -2.35 -5.00
C ASP A 65 2.74 -2.90 -3.57
N SER A 66 2.75 -2.01 -2.56
CA SER A 66 2.81 -2.35 -1.14
C SER A 66 1.74 -1.59 -0.31
N SER A 67 1.84 -1.60 1.01
CA SER A 67 0.96 -0.89 1.94
C SER A 67 1.67 -0.53 3.25
N VAL A 68 1.01 0.27 4.09
CA VAL A 68 1.41 0.63 5.46
C VAL A 68 1.76 -0.59 6.32
N LEU A 69 1.16 -1.76 6.06
CA LEU A 69 1.41 -3.01 6.80
C LEU A 69 2.82 -3.60 6.55
N GLU A 70 3.55 -3.11 5.55
CA GLU A 70 4.96 -3.47 5.35
C GLU A 70 5.82 -3.08 6.56
N PHE A 71 5.44 -2.02 7.27
CA PHE A 71 6.16 -1.52 8.43
C PHE A 71 5.78 -2.19 9.75
N ARG A 72 4.98 -3.26 9.74
CA ARG A 72 4.48 -3.93 10.97
C ARG A 72 5.54 -4.33 11.98
N ARG A 73 6.76 -4.66 11.53
CA ARG A 73 7.89 -5.01 12.40
C ARG A 73 8.80 -3.82 12.73
N LEU A 74 8.88 -2.84 11.83
CA LEU A 74 9.78 -1.69 11.96
C LEU A 74 9.17 -0.56 12.79
N LEU A 75 7.88 -0.26 12.57
CA LEU A 75 7.20 0.87 13.18
C LEU A 75 7.23 0.81 14.72
N PRO A 76 6.93 -0.34 15.38
CA PRO A 76 7.00 -0.41 16.84
C PRO A 76 8.41 -0.11 17.39
N GLN A 77 9.45 -0.63 16.73
CA GLN A 77 10.85 -0.41 17.14
C GLN A 77 11.26 1.06 17.04
N LEU A 78 10.78 1.77 16.02
CA LEU A 78 11.03 3.21 15.88
C LEU A 78 10.18 4.03 16.86
N ALA A 79 8.96 3.58 17.14
CA ALA A 79 8.01 4.22 18.04
C ALA A 79 8.51 4.30 19.49
N ASP A 80 9.32 3.33 19.93
CA ASP A 80 9.98 3.32 21.25
C ASP A 80 10.92 4.51 21.45
N HIS A 81 11.43 5.09 20.37
CA HIS A 81 12.42 6.17 20.42
C HIS A 81 11.89 7.51 19.88
N ARG A 82 11.01 7.48 18.87
CA ARG A 82 10.49 8.67 18.17
C ARG A 82 9.04 8.45 17.76
N GLN A 83 8.27 9.53 17.67
CA GLN A 83 6.98 9.50 17.01
C GLN A 83 7.17 9.03 15.57
N THR A 84 6.49 7.96 15.19
CA THR A 84 6.63 7.32 13.89
C THR A 84 5.27 7.23 13.23
N TRP A 85 5.21 7.72 11.99
CA TRP A 85 4.04 7.69 11.12
C TRP A 85 4.32 6.76 9.96
N ALA A 86 3.37 5.91 9.61
CA ALA A 86 3.35 5.20 8.34
C ALA A 86 2.04 5.50 7.63
N ILE A 87 2.10 5.79 6.34
CA ILE A 87 0.95 6.27 5.55
C ILE A 87 0.87 5.48 4.25
N ASP A 88 -0.35 5.09 3.86
CA ASP A 88 -0.60 4.53 2.53
C ASP A 88 -0.48 5.62 1.47
N LEU A 89 0.39 5.39 0.49
CA LEU A 89 0.52 6.27 -0.67
C LEU A 89 -0.61 5.98 -1.66
N LEU A 90 -1.68 6.76 -1.60
CA LEU A 90 -2.74 6.69 -2.60
C LEU A 90 -2.36 7.51 -3.83
N GLY A 91 -2.09 6.83 -4.94
CA GLY A 91 -2.05 7.45 -6.27
C GLY A 91 -0.83 8.34 -6.59
N LEU A 92 0.30 8.19 -5.92
CA LEU A 92 1.58 8.77 -6.38
C LEU A 92 2.14 7.90 -7.52
N ALA A 93 2.52 8.36 -8.71
CA ALA A 93 2.52 9.67 -9.36
C ALA A 93 2.39 9.39 -10.89
N ASN A 94 2.24 10.43 -11.71
CA ASN A 94 2.25 10.35 -13.18
C ASN A 94 3.07 9.16 -13.72
N PRO A 95 2.47 8.23 -14.48
CA PRO A 95 3.22 7.12 -15.05
C PRO A 95 4.44 7.69 -15.82
N PRO A 96 5.63 7.09 -15.68
CA PRO A 96 6.75 7.43 -16.56
C PRO A 96 6.26 7.33 -18.02
N LEU A 97 6.82 8.13 -18.93
CA LEU A 97 6.33 8.22 -20.32
C LEU A 97 6.11 6.83 -20.98
N ALA A 98 6.89 5.82 -20.57
CA ALA A 98 6.77 4.42 -20.96
C ALA A 98 5.45 3.73 -20.56
N ALA A 99 4.89 4.03 -19.38
CA ALA A 99 3.63 3.44 -18.91
C ALA A 99 2.40 3.97 -19.66
N ARG A 100 2.51 5.11 -20.38
CA ARG A 100 1.49 5.56 -21.35
C ARG A 100 1.33 4.62 -22.55
N TRP A 101 2.26 3.69 -22.75
CA TRP A 101 2.22 2.69 -23.84
C TRP A 101 1.64 1.35 -23.40
N MET A 102 1.31 1.18 -22.11
CA MET A 102 0.60 0.00 -21.61
C MET A 102 -0.90 0.15 -21.87
N PHE A 103 -1.34 -0.14 -23.09
CA PHE A 103 -2.76 -0.20 -23.45
C PHE A 103 -3.34 -1.62 -23.30
N PRO A 104 -4.66 -1.76 -23.17
CA PRO A 104 -5.34 -3.06 -23.24
C PRO A 104 -5.03 -3.84 -24.52
N PRO A 105 -4.77 -5.16 -24.45
CA PRO A 105 -4.95 -6.08 -23.30
C PRO A 105 -3.69 -6.33 -22.44
N LEU A 106 -2.53 -5.79 -22.82
CA LEU A 106 -1.24 -6.12 -22.20
C LEU A 106 -1.14 -5.60 -20.75
N ASP A 107 -1.76 -4.46 -20.48
CA ASP A 107 -1.88 -3.89 -19.14
C ASP A 107 -2.62 -4.81 -18.17
N ARG A 108 -3.70 -5.46 -18.62
CA ARG A 108 -4.50 -6.44 -17.86
C ARG A 108 -3.72 -7.72 -17.64
N TRP A 109 -2.98 -8.16 -18.65
CA TRP A 109 -2.11 -9.32 -18.50
C TRP A 109 -1.00 -9.04 -17.48
N ALA A 110 -0.30 -7.90 -17.56
CA ALA A 110 0.77 -7.54 -16.64
C ALA A 110 0.26 -7.36 -15.20
N THR A 111 -0.88 -6.69 -15.01
CA THR A 111 -1.50 -6.55 -13.69
C THR A 111 -1.97 -7.88 -13.12
N ASN A 112 -2.56 -8.77 -13.93
CA ASN A 112 -2.94 -10.12 -13.49
C ASN A 112 -1.72 -11.01 -13.19
N PHE A 113 -0.63 -10.86 -13.95
CA PHE A 113 0.63 -11.55 -13.71
C PHE A 113 1.23 -11.12 -12.37
N LEU A 114 1.29 -9.82 -12.09
CA LEU A 114 1.76 -9.29 -10.81
C LEU A 114 0.80 -9.60 -9.64
N ALA A 115 -0.50 -9.74 -9.90
CA ALA A 115 -1.47 -10.16 -8.89
C ALA A 115 -1.39 -11.66 -8.54
N ASN A 116 -0.64 -12.46 -9.29
CA ASN A 116 -0.49 -13.90 -9.01
C ASN A 116 0.23 -14.11 -7.66
N PRO A 117 -0.37 -14.86 -6.71
CA PRO A 117 0.23 -15.09 -5.40
C PRO A 117 1.64 -15.70 -5.44
N GLN A 118 1.91 -16.63 -6.37
CA GLN A 118 3.23 -17.24 -6.45
C GLN A 118 4.30 -16.24 -6.90
N ILE A 119 3.93 -15.33 -7.80
CA ILE A 119 4.83 -14.28 -8.29
C ILE A 119 5.08 -13.25 -7.18
N ARG A 120 4.03 -12.81 -6.49
CA ARG A 120 4.17 -11.91 -5.34
C ARG A 120 5.02 -12.51 -4.23
N GLN A 121 4.88 -13.80 -3.95
CA GLN A 121 5.70 -14.48 -2.95
C GLN A 121 7.17 -14.52 -3.34
N ARG A 122 7.48 -14.69 -4.63
CA ARG A 122 8.87 -14.63 -5.14
C ARG A 122 9.44 -13.22 -5.05
N ILE A 123 8.67 -12.20 -5.46
CA ILE A 123 9.08 -10.80 -5.35
C ILE A 123 9.30 -10.41 -3.89
N SER A 124 8.37 -10.79 -3.01
CA SER A 124 8.49 -10.56 -1.57
C SER A 124 9.77 -11.18 -1.03
N ARG A 125 10.02 -12.49 -1.26
CA ARG A 125 11.25 -13.16 -0.83
C ARG A 125 12.54 -12.50 -1.34
N ALA A 126 12.53 -11.93 -2.54
CA ALA A 126 13.68 -11.24 -3.11
C ALA A 126 13.88 -9.83 -2.53
N ALA A 127 12.81 -9.19 -2.05
CA ALA A 127 12.84 -7.84 -1.47
C ALA A 127 13.32 -7.83 -0.01
N TYR A 128 13.05 -8.89 0.76
CA TYR A 128 13.57 -9.01 2.12
C TYR A 128 15.06 -9.34 2.12
N HIS A 129 15.84 -8.56 2.88
CA HIS A 129 17.25 -8.86 3.14
C HIS A 129 17.43 -10.27 3.76
N ASP A 130 16.57 -10.63 4.71
CA ASP A 130 16.49 -11.99 5.25
C ASP A 130 15.16 -12.65 4.78
N PRO A 131 15.24 -13.66 3.89
CA PRO A 131 14.07 -14.32 3.30
C PRO A 131 13.13 -14.99 4.32
N THR A 132 13.58 -15.25 5.55
CA THR A 132 12.75 -15.85 6.60
C THR A 132 11.61 -14.93 7.03
N PHE A 133 11.77 -13.62 6.86
CA PHE A 133 10.73 -12.61 7.14
C PHE A 133 9.68 -12.48 6.01
N ALA A 134 9.92 -13.09 4.84
CA ALA A 134 8.95 -13.13 3.74
C ALA A 134 7.88 -14.23 3.97
N SER A 135 7.15 -14.09 5.07
CA SER A 135 6.07 -14.98 5.48
C SER A 135 4.80 -14.81 4.65
N VAL A 136 3.82 -15.68 4.86
CA VAL A 136 2.48 -15.56 4.26
C VAL A 136 1.79 -14.27 4.71
N ASP A 137 1.97 -13.89 5.97
CA ASP A 137 1.53 -12.59 6.49
C ASP A 137 2.21 -11.44 5.75
N ALA A 138 3.54 -11.52 5.53
CA ALA A 138 4.27 -10.51 4.76
C ALA A 138 3.66 -10.30 3.38
N GLN A 139 3.38 -11.39 2.67
CA GLN A 139 2.74 -11.37 1.37
C GLN A 139 1.34 -10.76 1.42
N THR A 140 0.57 -11.11 2.45
CA THR A 140 -0.82 -10.65 2.62
C THR A 140 -0.87 -9.16 2.91
N CYS A 141 -0.01 -8.70 3.81
CA CYS A 141 0.17 -7.29 4.15
C CYS A 141 0.55 -6.44 2.93
N THR A 142 1.46 -6.90 2.08
CA THR A 142 1.83 -6.16 0.86
C THR A 142 0.73 -6.20 -0.20
N SER A 143 -0.16 -7.20 -0.17
CA SER A 143 -1.22 -7.40 -1.17
C SER A 143 -2.56 -6.79 -0.80
N LEU A 144 -2.69 -6.18 0.38
CA LEU A 144 -4.00 -5.70 0.87
C LEU A 144 -4.62 -4.65 -0.06
N HIS A 145 -3.81 -3.82 -0.71
CA HIS A 145 -4.29 -2.82 -1.67
C HIS A 145 -5.05 -3.44 -2.86
N LEU A 146 -4.78 -4.71 -3.22
CA LEU A 146 -5.51 -5.40 -4.31
C LEU A 146 -6.98 -5.60 -3.98
N ASN A 147 -7.33 -5.58 -2.69
CA ASN A 147 -8.70 -5.70 -2.18
C ASN A 147 -9.38 -4.33 -1.99
N CYS A 148 -8.68 -3.21 -2.24
CA CYS A 148 -9.30 -1.89 -2.16
C CYS A 148 -10.24 -1.67 -3.34
N ASP A 149 -11.47 -1.24 -3.04
CA ASP A 149 -12.46 -0.88 -4.05
C ASP A 149 -11.87 0.17 -5.01
N ARG A 150 -12.04 -0.08 -6.32
CA ARG A 150 -11.56 0.78 -7.41
C ARG A 150 -10.03 0.87 -7.55
N TRP A 151 -9.23 0.05 -6.87
CA TRP A 151 -7.78 -0.05 -7.15
C TRP A 151 -7.48 -0.33 -8.63
N ARG A 152 -8.27 -1.20 -9.28
CA ARG A 152 -8.13 -1.49 -10.72
C ARG A 152 -8.40 -0.29 -11.63
N GLU A 153 -9.13 0.70 -11.11
CA GLU A 153 -9.48 1.95 -11.79
C GLU A 153 -8.50 3.08 -11.45
N SER A 154 -7.57 2.88 -10.50
CA SER A 154 -6.55 3.88 -10.15
C SER A 154 -5.43 3.97 -11.20
N LYS A 155 -5.74 3.63 -12.46
CA LYS A 155 -4.92 3.98 -13.62
C LYS A 155 -5.07 5.47 -13.81
N ILE A 156 -4.08 6.20 -13.33
CA ILE A 156 -3.83 7.59 -13.73
C ILE A 156 -3.13 7.54 -15.09
#